data_AF-A0A2U9ICH1-F1
#
_entry.id   AF-A0A2U9ICH1-F1
#
_cell.length_a   1.000
_cell.length_b   1.000
_cell.length_c   1.000
_cell.angle_alpha   90.00
_cell.angle_beta   90.00
_cell.angle_gamma   90.00
#
_symmetry.space_group_name_H-M   'P 1'
#
loop_
_entity.id
_entity.type
_entity.pdbx_description
1 polymer ?
#
loop_
_entity_poly.entity_id
_entity_poly.type
_entity_poly.pdbx_seq_one_letter_code
_entity_poly.pdbx_strand_id
1 'polypeptide(L)'
;MKDFRSKKVAIISNCILNQNSKVIGFAKYRGIIKEIVDLLYEYDYGILQLPCPETLFAGARRWWQVRDQYDTEGYREHCRMLTKPIITMLKEYEKEGYDVLLIGVDGSPSCGVNLSPTSKK
;
A
#
# COMPACT_ATOMS: atom_id res chain seq x y z
N MET A 1 33.64 7.97 -4.07
CA MET A 1 32.61 7.30 -4.91
C MET A 1 31.41 8.22 -4.99
N LYS A 2 30.86 8.48 -6.18
CA LYS A 2 29.70 9.37 -6.34
C LYS A 2 28.42 8.56 -6.08
N ASP A 3 27.59 9.02 -5.16
CA ASP A 3 26.29 8.43 -4.87
C ASP A 3 25.24 9.04 -5.83
N PHE A 4 24.54 8.18 -6.57
CA PHE A 4 23.54 8.58 -7.57
C PHE A 4 22.09 8.45 -7.09
N ARG A 5 21.87 8.05 -5.82
CA ARG A 5 20.53 7.87 -5.27
C ARG A 5 19.78 9.20 -5.24
N SER A 6 18.56 9.23 -5.78
CA SER A 6 17.65 10.39 -5.71
C SER A 6 17.16 10.69 -4.29
N LYS A 7 17.30 9.72 -3.36
CA LYS A 7 16.74 9.74 -2.00
C LYS A 7 15.22 9.96 -1.96
N LYS A 8 14.51 9.58 -3.03
CA LYS A 8 13.04 9.65 -3.11
C LYS A 8 12.45 8.24 -3.16
N VAL A 9 11.50 7.95 -2.29
CA VAL A 9 10.84 6.63 -2.21
C VAL A 9 9.32 6.79 -2.09
N ALA A 10 8.59 6.17 -3.01
CA ALA A 10 7.14 6.06 -2.96
C ALA A 10 6.73 4.71 -2.37
N ILE A 11 6.12 4.75 -1.19
CA ILE A 11 5.44 3.62 -0.56
C ILE A 11 4.06 3.51 -1.17
N ILE A 12 3.73 2.36 -1.73
CA ILE A 12 2.47 2.20 -2.46
C ILE A 12 1.68 0.98 -2.01
N SER A 13 0.37 1.09 -2.10
CA SER A 13 -0.54 -0.04 -1.87
C SER A 13 -0.31 -1.16 -2.88
N ASN A 14 -0.34 -2.41 -2.43
CA ASN A 14 -0.05 -3.59 -3.26
C ASN A 14 -0.78 -3.59 -4.62
N CYS A 15 -2.06 -3.19 -4.60
CA CYS A 15 -2.91 -3.23 -5.78
C CYS A 15 -2.45 -2.28 -6.90
N ILE A 16 -1.63 -1.26 -6.62
CA ILE A 16 -1.07 -0.38 -7.66
C ILE A 16 -0.13 -1.15 -8.59
N LEU A 17 0.70 -2.06 -8.07
CA LEU A 17 1.56 -2.92 -8.90
C LEU A 17 0.97 -4.31 -9.17
N ASN A 18 -0.03 -4.72 -8.40
CA ASN A 18 -0.59 -6.06 -8.51
C ASN A 18 -2.11 -6.06 -8.26
N GLN A 19 -2.88 -5.72 -9.29
CA GLN A 19 -4.34 -5.77 -9.27
C GLN A 19 -4.90 -7.17 -8.95
N ASN A 20 -4.11 -8.24 -9.10
CA ASN A 20 -4.55 -9.59 -8.71
C ASN A 20 -4.79 -9.73 -7.20
N SER A 21 -4.34 -8.78 -6.38
CA SER A 21 -4.65 -8.74 -4.94
C SER A 21 -5.95 -8.01 -4.60
N LYS A 22 -6.67 -7.47 -5.59
CA LYS A 22 -8.00 -6.91 -5.34
C LYS A 22 -9.01 -8.04 -5.18
N VAL A 23 -10.10 -7.74 -4.49
CA VAL A 23 -11.28 -8.61 -4.47
C VAL A 23 -11.73 -8.92 -5.90
N ILE A 24 -12.13 -10.17 -6.12
CA ILE A 24 -12.56 -10.67 -7.43
C ILE A 24 -13.66 -9.78 -7.99
N GLY A 25 -13.52 -9.37 -9.26
CA GLY A 25 -14.46 -8.51 -9.96
C GLY A 25 -14.20 -6.99 -9.84
N PHE A 26 -13.25 -6.56 -9.00
CA PHE A 26 -12.96 -5.12 -8.81
C PHE A 26 -11.64 -4.65 -9.43
N ALA A 27 -10.89 -5.54 -10.09
CA ALA A 27 -9.68 -5.16 -10.83
C ALA A 27 -10.03 -4.28 -12.02
N LYS A 28 -9.36 -3.12 -12.14
CA LYS A 28 -9.52 -2.20 -13.29
C LYS A 28 -8.39 -2.33 -14.31
N TYR A 29 -7.28 -2.94 -13.91
CA TYR A 29 -6.13 -3.21 -14.77
C TYR A 29 -5.76 -4.68 -14.69
N ARG A 30 -5.06 -5.19 -15.71
CA ARG A 30 -4.63 -6.59 -15.78
C ARG A 30 -3.55 -6.95 -14.75
N GLY A 31 -2.80 -5.97 -14.27
CA GLY A 31 -1.70 -6.17 -13.34
C GLY A 31 -1.28 -4.87 -12.68
N ILE A 32 -0.39 -4.12 -13.33
CA ILE A 32 0.11 -2.83 -12.84
C ILE A 32 -0.81 -1.70 -13.33
N ILE A 33 -1.01 -0.67 -12.49
CA ILE A 33 -1.54 0.64 -12.89
C ILE A 33 -0.36 1.43 -13.49
N LYS A 34 -0.21 1.37 -14.81
CA LYS A 34 1.00 1.85 -15.51
C LYS A 34 1.22 3.34 -15.30
N GLU A 35 0.15 4.11 -15.29
CA GLU A 35 0.14 5.57 -15.20
C GLU A 35 0.82 6.06 -13.91
N ILE A 36 0.60 5.36 -12.79
CA ILE A 36 1.26 5.70 -11.52
C ILE A 36 2.75 5.36 -11.57
N VAL A 37 3.10 4.21 -12.15
CA VAL A 37 4.50 3.77 -12.26
C VAL A 37 5.31 4.68 -13.17
N ASP A 38 4.74 5.06 -14.31
CA ASP A 38 5.36 6.00 -15.25
C ASP A 38 5.63 7.35 -14.58
N LEU A 39 4.65 7.85 -13.82
CA LEU A 39 4.80 9.11 -13.08
C LEU A 39 5.91 9.01 -12.03
N LEU A 40 5.92 7.96 -11.22
CA LEU A 40 6.97 7.77 -10.21
C LEU A 40 8.36 7.67 -10.83
N TYR A 41 8.47 7.01 -11.99
CA TYR A 41 9.71 6.92 -12.74
C TYR A 41 10.17 8.30 -13.26
N GLU A 42 9.27 9.10 -13.82
CA GLU A 42 9.57 10.45 -14.33
C GLU A 42 10.11 11.39 -13.25
N TYR A 43 9.66 11.24 -12.00
CA TYR A 43 10.09 12.06 -10.87
C TYR A 43 11.22 11.46 -10.01
N ASP A 44 11.88 10.41 -10.50
CA ASP A 44 12.99 9.69 -9.86
C ASP A 44 12.65 9.05 -8.50
N TYR A 45 11.40 8.60 -8.31
CA TYR A 45 11.02 7.86 -7.11
C TYR A 45 11.36 6.37 -7.23
N GLY A 46 12.06 5.83 -6.24
CA GLY A 46 12.08 4.39 -5.98
C GLY A 46 10.72 3.92 -5.48
N ILE A 47 10.33 2.66 -5.75
CA ILE A 47 9.02 2.14 -5.36
C ILE A 47 9.16 1.09 -4.26
N LEU A 48 8.47 1.29 -3.15
CA LEU A 48 8.35 0.34 -2.04
C LEU A 48 6.91 -0.15 -1.96
N GLN A 49 6.69 -1.43 -2.29
CA GLN A 49 5.36 -2.04 -2.26
C GLN A 49 5.00 -2.52 -0.85
N LEU A 50 3.85 -2.10 -0.34
CA LEU A 50 3.27 -2.68 0.88
C LEU A 50 2.53 -3.99 0.55
N PRO A 51 2.60 -5.00 1.42
CA PRO A 51 1.78 -6.20 1.27
C PRO A 51 0.29 -5.87 1.37
N CYS A 52 -0.58 -6.63 0.70
CA CYS A 52 -2.03 -6.46 0.81
C CYS A 52 -2.56 -7.13 2.09
N PRO A 53 -2.94 -6.39 3.14
CA PRO A 53 -3.36 -7.00 4.40
C PRO A 53 -4.69 -7.75 4.24
N GLU A 54 -5.60 -7.28 3.39
CA GLU A 54 -6.89 -7.92 3.11
C GLU A 54 -6.70 -9.32 2.47
N THR A 55 -5.78 -9.44 1.52
CA THR A 55 -5.53 -10.73 0.83
C THR A 55 -4.78 -11.70 1.72
N LEU A 56 -3.80 -11.22 2.51
CA LEU A 56 -3.04 -12.08 3.42
C LEU A 56 -3.90 -12.57 4.59
N PHE A 57 -4.89 -11.78 5.02
CA PHE A 57 -5.78 -12.16 6.10
C PHE A 57 -6.97 -13.02 5.64
N ALA A 58 -7.68 -12.60 4.59
CA ALA A 58 -8.96 -13.20 4.17
C ALA A 58 -8.88 -13.96 2.82
N GLY A 59 -7.72 -14.00 2.18
CA GLY A 59 -7.52 -14.63 0.88
C GLY A 59 -8.11 -13.84 -0.30
N ALA A 60 -7.87 -14.33 -1.52
CA ALA A 60 -8.33 -13.67 -2.74
C ALA A 60 -9.85 -13.84 -3.00
N ARG A 61 -10.46 -14.90 -2.46
CA ARG A 61 -11.90 -15.22 -2.64
C ARG A 61 -12.84 -14.51 -1.65
N ARG A 62 -12.32 -13.61 -0.83
CA ARG A 62 -13.11 -12.76 0.08
C ARG A 62 -14.14 -11.92 -0.69
N TRP A 63 -15.19 -11.50 -0.02
CA TRP A 63 -16.08 -10.43 -0.53
C TRP A 63 -15.58 -9.04 -0.13
N TRP A 64 -16.31 -7.99 -0.53
CA TRP A 64 -16.01 -6.64 -0.10
C TRP A 64 -16.27 -6.50 1.41
N GLN A 65 -15.37 -5.79 2.09
CA GLN A 65 -15.50 -5.47 3.50
C GLN A 65 -15.25 -3.98 3.72
N VAL A 66 -15.81 -3.44 4.80
CA VAL A 66 -15.63 -2.05 5.23
C VAL A 66 -14.68 -1.96 6.42
N ARG A 67 -14.21 -0.75 6.75
CA ARG A 67 -13.24 -0.52 7.81
C ARG A 67 -13.66 -1.16 9.13
N ASP A 68 -14.92 -1.03 9.54
CA ASP A 68 -15.40 -1.57 10.81
C ASP A 68 -15.34 -3.11 10.89
N GLN A 69 -15.42 -3.81 9.76
CA GLN A 69 -15.28 -5.28 9.72
C GLN A 69 -13.82 -5.72 9.87
N TYR A 70 -12.89 -4.88 9.45
CA TYR A 70 -11.45 -5.08 9.64
C TYR A 70 -10.91 -4.42 10.91
N ASP A 71 -11.70 -3.58 11.58
CA ASP A 71 -11.33 -2.93 12.83
C ASP A 71 -11.47 -3.89 14.02
N THR A 72 -10.68 -4.96 13.98
CA THR A 72 -10.58 -5.99 15.02
C THR A 72 -9.14 -6.06 15.53
N GLU A 73 -8.95 -6.47 16.78
CA GLU A 73 -7.59 -6.57 17.33
C GLU A 73 -6.70 -7.53 16.52
N GLY A 74 -7.26 -8.67 16.09
CA GLY A 74 -6.52 -9.65 15.29
C GLY A 74 -6.06 -9.10 13.93
N TYR A 75 -6.91 -8.32 13.25
CA TYR A 75 -6.54 -7.71 11.97
C TYR A 75 -5.56 -6.53 12.14
N ARG A 76 -5.72 -5.75 13.21
CA ARG A 76 -4.77 -4.68 13.55
C ARG A 76 -3.38 -5.26 13.82
N GLU A 77 -3.30 -6.34 14.59
CA GLU A 77 -2.03 -7.02 14.86
C GLU A 77 -1.43 -7.60 13.58
N HIS A 78 -2.24 -8.22 12.73
CA HIS A 78 -1.82 -8.66 11.40
C HIS A 78 -1.18 -7.51 10.58
N CYS A 79 -1.82 -6.34 10.53
CA CYS A 79 -1.28 -5.17 9.83
C CYS A 79 0.02 -4.64 10.47
N ARG A 80 0.13 -4.64 11.81
CA ARG A 80 1.37 -4.25 12.51
C ARG A 80 2.52 -5.19 12.18
N MET A 81 2.29 -6.49 12.17
CA MET A 81 3.31 -7.48 11.80
C MET A 81 3.80 -7.28 10.37
N LEU A 82 2.90 -7.05 9.41
CA LEU A 82 3.23 -6.84 8.01
C LEU A 82 4.05 -5.56 7.78
N THR A 83 3.73 -4.49 8.50
CA THR A 83 4.37 -3.18 8.31
C THR A 83 5.66 -3.02 9.10
N LYS A 84 5.90 -3.84 10.14
CA LYS A 84 7.08 -3.76 11.00
C LYS A 84 8.42 -3.67 10.25
N PRO A 85 8.77 -4.56 9.29
CA PRO A 85 10.03 -4.44 8.57
C PRO A 85 10.11 -3.19 7.69
N ILE A 86 8.98 -2.75 7.12
CA ILE A 86 8.92 -1.51 6.33
C ILE A 86 9.18 -0.31 7.22
N ILE A 87 8.53 -0.21 8.38
CA ILE A 87 8.73 0.90 9.33
C ILE A 87 10.20 0.95 9.78
N THR A 88 10.84 -0.20 10.04
CA THR A 88 12.27 -0.24 10.36
C THR A 88 13.11 0.35 9.22
N MET A 89 12.82 0.01 7.97
CA MET A 89 13.52 0.58 6.81
C MET A 89 13.30 2.09 6.68
N LEU A 90 12.06 2.56 6.88
CA LEU A 90 11.73 3.98 6.78
C LEU A 90 12.45 4.82 7.84
N LYS A 91 12.68 4.28 9.04
CA LYS A 91 13.48 4.95 10.06
C LYS A 91 14.94 5.13 9.63
N GLU A 92 15.52 4.20 8.88
CA GLU A 92 16.86 4.39 8.33
C GLU A 92 16.87 5.41 7.18
N TYR A 93 15.83 5.42 6.35
CA TYR A 93 15.66 6.41 5.29
C TYR A 93 15.48 7.83 5.86
N GLU A 94 14.73 7.98 6.94
CA GLU A 94 14.54 9.25 7.65
C GLU A 94 15.88 9.80 8.18
N LYS A 95 16.72 8.96 8.80
CA LYS A 95 18.06 9.36 9.27
C LYS A 95 18.95 9.90 8.16
N GLU A 96 18.78 9.36 6.95
CA GLU A 96 19.55 9.76 5.77
C GLU A 96 18.87 10.88 4.95
N GLY A 97 17.74 11.42 5.43
CA GLY A 97 17.03 12.54 4.79
C GLY A 97 16.36 12.17 3.47
N TYR A 98 15.78 10.96 3.38
CA TYR A 98 14.99 10.55 2.22
C TYR A 98 13.61 11.23 2.22
N ASP A 99 13.15 11.63 1.03
CA ASP A 99 11.79 12.06 0.78
C ASP A 99 10.90 10.84 0.55
N VAL A 100 9.88 10.67 1.39
CA VAL A 100 9.02 9.48 1.40
C VAL A 100 7.58 9.89 1.09
N LEU A 101 7.05 9.37 0.00
CA LEU A 101 5.67 9.57 -0.45
C LEU A 101 4.83 8.33 -0.14
N LEU A 102 3.63 8.47 0.44
CA LEU A 102 2.68 7.37 0.63
C LEU A 102 1.53 7.47 -0.37
N ILE A 103 1.29 6.39 -1.12
CA ILE A 103 0.19 6.28 -2.09
C ILE A 103 -0.74 5.13 -1.69
N GLY A 104 -1.89 5.52 -1.13
CA GLY A 104 -3.00 4.61 -0.85
C GLY A 104 -4.05 4.58 -1.96
N VAL A 105 -5.11 3.82 -1.72
CA VAL A 105 -6.27 3.73 -2.62
C VAL A 105 -7.52 4.04 -1.82
N ASP A 106 -8.04 5.26 -2.01
CA ASP A 106 -9.27 5.70 -1.38
C ASP A 106 -10.44 4.77 -1.76
N GLY A 107 -11.29 4.49 -0.77
CA GLY A 107 -12.34 3.47 -0.87
C GLY A 107 -11.90 2.06 -0.48
N SER A 108 -10.60 1.80 -0.26
CA SER A 108 -10.16 0.59 0.44
C SER A 108 -10.37 0.74 1.95
N PRO A 109 -10.84 -0.29 2.66
CA PRO A 109 -10.96 -0.26 4.11
C PRO A 109 -9.61 -0.28 4.83
N SER A 110 -8.54 -0.75 4.18
CA SER A 110 -7.20 -0.92 4.79
C SER A 110 -6.14 -0.01 4.19
N CYS A 111 -6.33 0.47 2.95
CA CYS A 111 -5.36 1.27 2.22
C CYS A 111 -5.87 2.67 1.83
N GLY A 112 -7.07 3.07 2.28
CA GLY A 112 -7.57 4.44 2.06
C GLY A 112 -6.74 5.47 2.83
N VAL A 113 -6.40 6.59 2.20
CA VAL A 113 -5.61 7.67 2.84
C VAL A 113 -6.55 8.72 3.38
N ASN A 114 -7.46 9.20 2.53
CA ASN A 114 -8.41 10.26 2.88
C ASN A 114 -9.80 9.66 3.15
N LEU A 115 -10.15 8.60 2.44
CA LEU A 115 -11.48 8.01 2.48
C LEU A 115 -11.43 6.49 2.62
N SER A 116 -12.15 5.98 3.63
CA SER A 116 -12.37 4.54 3.84
C SER A 116 -13.86 4.28 4.08
N PRO A 117 -14.43 3.22 3.48
CA PRO A 117 -15.83 2.88 3.70
C PRO A 117 -16.05 2.42 5.15
N THR A 118 -17.17 2.83 5.75
CA THR A 118 -17.60 2.47 7.10
C THR A 118 -19.04 1.96 7.06
N SER A 119 -19.41 1.06 7.97
CA SER A 119 -20.78 0.61 8.16
C SER A 119 -21.63 1.60 8.96
N LYS A 120 -21.02 2.63 9.55
CA LYS A 120 -21.72 3.67 10.30
C LYS A 120 -22.36 4.65 9.32
N LYS A 121 -23.66 4.86 9.48
CA LYS A 121 -24.41 5.92 8.78
C LYS A 121 -23.99 7.29 9.27
#